data_AF-A0A103PZX5-F1
#
_entry.id   AF-A0A103PZX5-F1
#
_cell.length_a   1.000
_cell.length_b   1.000
_cell.length_c   1.000
_cell.angle_alpha   90.00
_cell.angle_beta   90.00
_cell.angle_gamma   90.00
#
_symmetry.space_group_name_H-M   'P 1'
#
loop_
_entity.id
_entity.type
_entity.pdbx_description
1 polymer ?
#
loop_
_entity_poly.entity_id
_entity_poly.type
_entity_poly.pdbx_seq_one_letter_code
_entity_poly.pdbx_strand_id
1 'polypeptide(L)'
;MAKYVRPLLIGLILCVSHSRTFSIINGYAAPLEIYKHFEHHYDAGSGAVVCVGSEWHRFPSSFFIPDYVSEVRWIDRGLLPFPFNSTLGGTSAAPPYFNNKNKASPDQFVVAALPYLDRELSPPLHRSFFIPYVWEEKNIFGIYKLLKRHKGQQ
;
A
#
# COMPACT_ATOMS: atom_id res chain seq x y z
N MET A 1 -34.32 19.45 30.93
CA MET A 1 -32.90 19.07 30.75
C MET A 1 -32.74 17.83 29.86
N ALA A 2 -33.21 16.65 30.26
CA ALA A 2 -32.97 15.39 29.50
C ALA A 2 -33.46 15.37 28.04
N LYS A 3 -34.53 16.12 27.71
CA LYS A 3 -35.07 16.22 26.34
C LYS A 3 -34.10 16.85 25.32
N TYR A 4 -33.18 17.71 25.77
CA TYR A 4 -32.19 18.36 24.90
C TYR A 4 -30.79 17.75 25.06
N VAL A 5 -30.46 17.27 26.27
CA VAL A 5 -29.17 16.63 26.54
C VAL A 5 -29.02 15.31 25.76
N ARG A 6 -30.08 14.48 25.68
CA ARG A 6 -30.03 13.22 24.93
C ARG A 6 -29.73 13.40 23.43
N PRO A 7 -30.49 14.21 22.65
CA PRO A 7 -30.19 14.38 21.24
C PRO A 7 -28.83 15.04 21.01
N LEU A 8 -28.39 15.94 21.91
CA LEU A 8 -27.05 16.54 21.82
C LEU A 8 -25.95 15.49 22.00
N LEU A 9 -26.07 14.61 23.00
CA LEU A 9 -25.12 13.51 23.22
C LEU A 9 -25.09 12.53 22.04
N ILE A 10 -26.26 12.15 21.51
CA ILE A 10 -26.35 11.24 20.35
C ILE A 10 -25.71 11.91 19.12
N GLY A 11 -26.00 13.20 18.88
CA GLY A 11 -25.39 13.97 17.81
C GLY A 11 -23.86 13.99 17.92
N LEU A 12 -23.32 14.24 19.12
CA LEU A 12 -21.89 14.21 19.37
C LEU A 12 -21.28 12.83 19.07
N ILE A 13 -21.90 11.75 19.55
CA ILE A 13 -21.44 10.38 19.28
C ILE A 13 -21.41 10.11 17.78
N LEU A 14 -22.48 10.45 17.06
CA LEU A 14 -22.54 10.26 15.61
C LEU A 14 -21.44 11.04 14.89
N CYS A 15 -21.19 12.30 15.26
CA CYS A 15 -20.11 13.10 14.68
C CYS A 15 -18.74 12.47 14.92
N VAL A 16 -18.45 12.04 16.15
CA VAL A 16 -17.18 11.39 16.50
C VAL A 16 -17.02 10.04 15.77
N SER A 17 -18.09 9.26 15.67
CA SER A 17 -18.11 8.00 14.92
C SER A 17 -17.84 8.23 13.44
N HIS A 18 -18.50 9.20 12.80
CA HIS A 18 -18.27 9.52 11.38
C HIS A 18 -16.85 10.03 11.14
N SER A 19 -16.34 10.92 12.01
CA SER A 19 -14.96 11.41 11.94
C SER A 19 -13.95 10.26 12.02
N ARG A 20 -14.16 9.29 12.91
CA ARG A 20 -13.31 8.10 13.03
C ARG A 20 -13.39 7.23 11.77
N THR A 21 -14.59 6.94 11.29
CA THR A 21 -14.78 6.14 10.07
C THR A 21 -14.08 6.78 8.88
N PHE A 22 -14.22 8.11 8.72
CA PHE A 22 -13.57 8.84 7.64
C PHE A 22 -12.04 8.80 7.74
N SER A 23 -11.48 8.95 8.95
CA SER A 23 -10.03 8.82 9.19
C SER A 23 -9.52 7.42 8.80
N ILE A 24 -10.29 6.38 9.13
CA ILE A 24 -9.89 4.99 8.84
C ILE A 24 -9.91 4.72 7.34
N ILE A 25 -10.97 5.14 6.65
CA ILE A 25 -11.12 4.91 5.20
C ILE A 25 -9.98 5.63 4.46
N ASN A 26 -9.75 6.92 4.72
CA ASN A 26 -8.74 7.67 3.98
C ASN A 26 -7.31 7.34 4.43
N GLY A 27 -7.10 6.94 5.69
CA GLY A 27 -5.78 6.63 6.22
C GLY A 27 -5.31 5.20 5.96
N TYR A 28 -6.22 4.22 5.85
CA TYR A 28 -5.84 2.80 5.85
C TYR A 28 -6.45 1.97 4.71
N ALA A 29 -7.05 2.60 3.68
CA ALA A 29 -7.61 1.87 2.54
C ALA A 29 -6.57 1.29 1.58
N ALA A 30 -5.37 1.87 1.48
CA ALA A 30 -4.38 1.49 0.46
C ALA A 30 -4.12 -0.03 0.32
N PRO A 31 -3.92 -0.82 1.39
CA PRO A 31 -3.73 -2.27 1.28
C PRO A 31 -4.95 -3.03 0.79
N LEU A 32 -6.17 -2.50 0.98
CA LEU A 32 -7.40 -3.11 0.49
C LEU A 32 -7.62 -2.77 -0.99
N GLU A 33 -7.22 -1.57 -1.40
CA GLU A 33 -7.42 -1.08 -2.76
C GLU A 33 -6.33 -1.52 -3.73
N ILE A 34 -5.11 -1.71 -3.24
CA ILE A 34 -3.97 -2.08 -4.07
C ILE A 34 -4.21 -3.43 -4.79
N TYR A 35 -4.85 -4.39 -4.11
CA TYR A 35 -5.12 -5.71 -4.68
C TYR A 35 -6.23 -5.71 -5.73
N LYS A 36 -7.08 -4.67 -5.81
CA LYS A 36 -8.07 -4.53 -6.90
C LYS A 36 -7.40 -4.40 -8.27
N HIS A 37 -6.15 -3.95 -8.31
CA HIS A 37 -5.37 -3.87 -9.55
C HIS A 37 -5.04 -5.26 -10.13
N PHE A 38 -5.16 -6.33 -9.34
CA PHE A 38 -4.94 -7.70 -9.82
C PHE A 38 -5.99 -8.17 -10.82
N GLU A 39 -7.25 -7.70 -10.71
CA GLU A 39 -8.31 -8.03 -11.68
C GLU A 39 -7.96 -7.59 -13.11
N HIS A 40 -7.19 -6.51 -13.25
CA HIS A 40 -6.82 -5.93 -14.55
C HIS A 40 -5.52 -6.51 -15.14
N HIS A 41 -4.85 -7.41 -14.42
CA HIS A 41 -3.55 -7.96 -14.82
C HIS A 41 -3.62 -9.48 -15.04
N TYR A 42 -4.42 -9.86 -16.03
CA TYR A 42 -4.59 -11.25 -16.49
C TYR A 42 -3.30 -11.89 -17.04
N ASP A 43 -2.26 -11.10 -17.33
CA ASP A 43 -0.95 -11.59 -17.81
C ASP A 43 -0.17 -12.36 -16.74
N ALA A 44 -0.62 -12.31 -15.47
CA ALA A 44 -0.19 -13.22 -14.43
C ALA A 44 -0.96 -14.54 -14.59
N GLY A 45 -0.42 -15.46 -15.41
CA GLY A 45 -1.04 -16.77 -15.65
C GLY A 45 -1.29 -17.56 -14.35
N SER A 46 -2.11 -18.62 -14.46
CA SER A 46 -2.43 -19.53 -13.36
C SER A 46 -1.18 -20.01 -12.62
N GLY A 47 -1.14 -19.89 -11.30
CA GLY A 47 0.05 -20.17 -10.50
C GLY A 47 0.93 -18.93 -10.24
N ALA A 48 0.32 -17.74 -10.28
CA ALA A 48 1.03 -16.50 -10.00
C ALA A 48 1.51 -16.46 -8.55
N VAL A 49 2.64 -15.78 -8.33
CA VAL A 49 3.21 -15.58 -7.00
C VAL A 49 3.19 -14.11 -6.67
N VAL A 50 2.55 -13.77 -5.55
CA VAL A 50 2.53 -12.41 -5.01
C VAL A 50 3.60 -12.31 -3.92
N CYS A 51 4.52 -11.35 -4.08
CA CYS A 51 5.53 -11.08 -3.06
C CYS A 51 5.12 -9.87 -2.22
N VAL A 52 4.95 -10.05 -0.91
CA VAL A 52 4.62 -8.98 0.04
C VAL A 52 5.88 -8.58 0.81
N GLY A 53 6.13 -7.27 0.92
CA GLY A 53 7.31 -6.72 1.59
C GLY A 53 7.19 -6.62 3.12
N SER A 54 7.81 -5.58 3.68
CA SER A 54 7.88 -5.31 5.13
C SER A 54 6.53 -5.14 5.84
N GLU A 55 5.46 -4.92 5.09
CA GLU A 55 4.12 -4.63 5.62
C GLU A 55 3.31 -5.87 6.02
N TRP A 56 3.89 -7.07 5.95
CA TRP A 56 3.20 -8.31 6.25
C TRP A 56 2.58 -8.38 7.65
N HIS A 57 3.26 -7.80 8.64
CA HIS A 57 2.77 -7.73 10.01
C HIS A 57 1.57 -6.79 10.17
N ARG A 58 1.42 -5.81 9.26
CA ARG A 58 0.33 -4.82 9.33
C ARG A 58 -0.96 -5.36 8.69
N PHE A 59 -0.85 -6.24 7.69
CA PHE A 59 -2.01 -6.79 6.97
C PHE A 59 -1.84 -8.31 6.71
N PRO A 60 -2.15 -9.17 7.69
CA PRO A 60 -1.89 -10.61 7.60
C PRO A 60 -2.90 -11.40 6.75
N SER A 61 -3.93 -10.76 6.18
CA SER A 61 -5.00 -11.48 5.46
C SER A 61 -4.71 -11.65 3.98
N SER A 62 -4.94 -12.85 3.44
CA SER A 62 -4.96 -13.14 1.99
C SER A 62 -6.33 -12.91 1.34
N PHE A 63 -7.32 -12.39 2.09
CA PHE A 63 -8.72 -12.29 1.63
C PHE A 63 -8.92 -11.57 0.28
N PHE A 64 -8.09 -10.56 0.00
CA PHE A 64 -8.17 -9.77 -1.24
C PHE A 64 -7.25 -10.29 -2.36
N ILE A 65 -6.58 -11.42 -2.16
CA ILE A 65 -5.70 -12.03 -3.15
C ILE A 65 -6.55 -12.99 -4.02
N PRO A 66 -6.58 -12.82 -5.34
CA PRO A 66 -7.37 -13.67 -6.23
C PRO A 66 -6.94 -15.14 -6.23
N ASP A 67 -7.89 -16.04 -6.50
CA ASP A 67 -7.69 -17.50 -6.45
C ASP A 67 -6.68 -18.03 -7.48
N TYR A 68 -6.36 -17.28 -8.54
CA TYR A 68 -5.35 -17.68 -9.52
C TYR A 68 -3.90 -17.54 -8.99
N VAL A 69 -3.71 -16.85 -7.87
CA VAL A 69 -2.43 -16.72 -7.17
C VAL A 69 -2.22 -17.97 -6.32
N SER A 70 -1.22 -18.78 -6.66
CA SER A 70 -0.96 -20.03 -5.95
C SER A 70 -0.17 -19.85 -4.67
N GLU A 71 0.63 -18.78 -4.58
CA GLU A 71 1.57 -18.59 -3.46
C GLU A 71 1.75 -17.12 -3.11
N VAL A 72 1.74 -16.84 -1.81
CA VAL A 72 2.15 -15.55 -1.24
C VAL A 72 3.52 -15.73 -0.61
N ARG A 73 4.52 -15.01 -1.10
CA ARG A 73 5.89 -15.01 -0.57
C ARG A 73 6.24 -13.69 0.07
N TRP A 74 7.22 -13.73 0.97
CA TRP A 74 7.75 -12.53 1.60
C TRP A 74 9.01 -12.07 0.90
N ILE A 75 9.18 -10.76 0.74
CA ILE A 75 10.44 -10.19 0.26
C ILE A 75 11.04 -9.27 1.32
N ASP A 76 12.15 -9.71 1.90
CA ASP A 76 12.80 -9.06 3.03
C ASP A 76 13.96 -8.14 2.61
N ARG A 77 13.71 -7.25 1.62
CA ARG A 77 14.64 -6.22 1.07
C ARG A 77 15.50 -6.66 -0.12
N GLY A 78 15.91 -5.68 -0.94
CA GLY A 78 16.80 -5.87 -2.08
C GLY A 78 16.39 -5.11 -3.33
N LEU A 79 17.28 -5.02 -4.32
CA LEU A 79 16.90 -4.76 -5.70
C LEU A 79 16.18 -5.99 -6.25
N LEU A 80 15.09 -5.78 -6.99
CA LEU A 80 14.45 -6.91 -7.67
C LEU A 80 15.34 -7.32 -8.85
N PRO A 81 15.57 -8.62 -9.11
CA PRO A 81 16.22 -9.04 -10.33
C PRO A 81 15.34 -8.70 -11.54
N PHE A 82 15.96 -8.34 -12.66
CA PHE A 82 15.28 -8.11 -13.95
C PHE A 82 16.04 -8.83 -15.08
N PRO A 83 15.38 -9.10 -16.22
CA PRO A 83 16.02 -9.76 -17.37
C PRO A 83 17.09 -8.86 -18.00
N PHE A 84 18.23 -9.44 -18.38
CA PHE A 84 19.26 -8.71 -19.12
C PHE A 84 18.72 -8.22 -20.47
N ASN A 85 18.97 -6.95 -20.80
CA ASN A 85 18.60 -6.36 -22.07
C ASN A 85 19.87 -6.18 -22.92
N SER A 86 19.98 -6.93 -24.02
CA SER A 86 21.15 -6.91 -24.91
C SER A 86 21.38 -5.54 -25.55
N THR A 87 20.31 -4.79 -25.85
CA THR A 87 20.38 -3.43 -26.40
C THR A 87 20.99 -2.42 -25.43
N LEU A 88 20.90 -2.67 -24.12
CA LEU A 88 21.45 -1.82 -23.05
C LEU A 88 22.80 -2.31 -22.52
N GLY A 89 23.44 -3.30 -23.16
CA GLY A 89 24.73 -3.84 -22.73
C GLY A 89 24.66 -5.13 -21.91
N GLY A 90 23.49 -5.80 -21.87
CA GLY A 90 23.33 -7.15 -21.32
C GLY A 90 23.75 -7.25 -19.85
N THR A 91 24.73 -8.12 -19.56
CA THR A 91 25.29 -8.33 -18.22
C THR A 91 26.14 -7.17 -17.71
N SER A 92 26.57 -6.27 -18.60
CA SER A 92 27.38 -5.10 -18.28
C SER A 92 26.54 -3.83 -18.11
N ALA A 93 25.23 -3.92 -18.35
CA ALA A 93 24.30 -2.80 -18.20
C ALA A 93 24.13 -2.44 -16.70
N ALA A 94 24.25 -1.15 -16.38
CA ALA A 94 23.90 -0.62 -15.07
C ALA A 94 22.73 0.36 -15.22
N PRO A 95 21.47 -0.12 -15.22
CA PRO A 95 20.31 0.76 -15.30
C PRO A 95 20.34 1.80 -14.17
N PRO A 96 19.82 3.01 -14.41
CA PRO A 96 19.92 4.12 -13.45
C PRO A 96 19.27 3.84 -12.09
N TYR A 97 18.35 2.88 -12.03
CA TYR A 97 17.68 2.42 -10.82
C TYR A 97 18.46 1.33 -10.06
N PHE A 98 19.54 0.75 -10.59
CA PHE A 98 20.41 -0.18 -9.87
C PHE A 98 21.44 0.57 -9.03
N ASN A 99 21.69 0.08 -7.81
CA ASN A 99 22.75 0.60 -6.94
C ASN A 99 23.64 -0.52 -6.41
N ASN A 100 24.88 -0.17 -6.09
CA ASN A 100 25.91 -1.06 -5.57
C ASN A 100 25.71 -1.49 -4.10
N LYS A 101 24.60 -1.10 -3.46
CA LYS A 101 24.28 -1.43 -2.07
C LYS A 101 23.12 -2.42 -1.93
N ASN A 102 22.64 -2.99 -3.04
CA ASN A 102 21.44 -3.84 -3.10
C ASN A 102 20.24 -3.20 -2.38
N LYS A 103 20.11 -1.86 -2.45
CA LYS A 103 18.98 -1.14 -1.87
C LYS A 103 17.82 -1.17 -2.85
N ALA A 104 16.61 -1.44 -2.39
CA ALA A 104 15.43 -1.35 -3.24
C ALA A 104 15.36 0.01 -3.94
N SER A 105 14.99 0.00 -5.22
CA SER A 105 14.91 1.21 -6.02
C SER A 105 13.45 1.63 -6.22
N PRO A 106 13.11 2.92 -5.99
CA PRO A 106 11.73 3.39 -6.03
C PRO A 106 11.10 3.36 -7.42
N ASP A 107 11.92 3.32 -8.47
CA ASP A 107 11.51 3.40 -9.88
C ASP A 107 11.35 2.02 -10.53
N GLN A 108 11.60 0.94 -9.78
CA GLN A 108 11.61 -0.40 -10.32
C GLN A 108 10.19 -0.97 -10.45
N PHE A 109 9.60 -0.83 -11.64
CA PHE A 109 8.35 -1.47 -12.10
C PHE A 109 7.12 -1.27 -11.20
N VAL A 110 6.87 -0.03 -10.78
CA VAL A 110 5.67 0.35 -10.03
C VAL A 110 4.44 0.25 -10.94
N VAL A 111 3.45 -0.54 -10.52
CA VAL A 111 2.13 -0.67 -11.17
C VAL A 111 1.14 0.32 -10.58
N ALA A 112 1.11 0.39 -9.26
CA ALA A 112 0.21 1.26 -8.51
C ALA A 112 0.92 1.75 -7.25
N ALA A 113 0.59 2.96 -6.83
CA ALA A 113 1.10 3.57 -5.62
C ALA A 113 -0.05 4.30 -4.92
N LEU A 114 -0.35 3.93 -3.68
CA LEU A 114 -1.42 4.52 -2.90
C LEU A 114 -0.86 5.09 -1.59
N PRO A 115 -1.28 6.30 -1.18
CA PRO A 115 -0.89 6.83 0.12
C PRO A 115 -1.54 6.03 1.25
N TYR A 116 -0.83 5.87 2.36
CA TYR A 116 -1.38 5.33 3.59
C TYR A 116 -0.86 6.12 4.78
N LEU A 117 -1.67 6.22 5.82
CA LEU A 117 -1.32 6.91 7.06
C LEU A 117 -0.37 6.04 7.87
N ASP A 118 0.81 6.59 8.18
CA ASP A 118 1.79 5.94 9.03
C ASP A 118 1.38 6.06 10.50
N ARG A 119 0.98 4.93 11.09
CA ARG A 119 0.52 4.89 12.49
C ARG A 119 1.63 5.28 13.48
N GLU A 120 2.88 4.90 13.23
CA GLU A 120 3.98 5.08 14.18
C GLU A 120 4.45 6.53 14.22
N LEU A 121 4.39 7.20 13.07
CA LEU A 121 4.83 8.58 12.93
C LEU A 121 3.69 9.60 13.14
N SER A 122 2.43 9.19 12.98
CA SER A 122 1.29 10.10 13.12
C SER A 122 0.77 10.25 14.56
N PRO A 123 0.37 11.46 14.99
CA PRO A 123 -0.18 11.70 16.32
C PRO A 123 -1.45 10.87 16.61
N PRO A 124 -1.65 10.37 17.85
CA PRO A 124 -2.80 9.52 18.19
C PRO A 124 -4.17 10.13 17.91
N LEU A 125 -4.33 11.44 18.12
CA LEU A 125 -5.60 12.13 17.90
C LEU A 125 -5.94 12.18 16.40
N HIS A 126 -5.02 12.71 15.60
CA HIS A 126 -5.24 12.94 14.18
C HIS A 126 -5.25 11.64 13.36
N ARG A 127 -4.55 10.58 13.78
CA ARG A 127 -4.67 9.27 13.11
C ARG A 127 -6.00 8.56 13.38
N SER A 128 -6.62 8.85 14.53
CA SER A 128 -7.85 8.18 14.96
C SER A 128 -9.11 8.91 14.50
N PHE A 129 -9.05 10.23 14.33
CA PHE A 129 -10.21 11.07 14.03
C PHE A 129 -9.88 12.04 12.91
N PHE A 130 -10.79 12.13 11.94
CA PHE A 130 -10.73 13.13 10.90
C PHE A 130 -11.14 14.48 11.45
N ILE A 131 -10.20 15.42 11.48
CA ILE A 131 -10.42 16.80 11.88
C ILE A 131 -10.22 17.66 10.63
N PRO A 132 -11.28 18.28 10.09
CA PRO A 132 -11.20 19.06 8.86
C PRO A 132 -10.04 20.08 8.88
N TYR A 133 -9.42 20.28 7.72
CA TYR A 133 -8.30 21.20 7.47
C TYR A 133 -6.96 20.81 8.10
N VAL A 134 -6.94 20.23 9.30
CA VAL A 134 -5.69 19.91 10.02
C VAL A 134 -5.27 18.45 9.93
N TRP A 135 -6.16 17.56 9.52
CA TRP A 135 -5.88 16.11 9.50
C TRP A 135 -4.70 15.75 8.59
N GLU A 136 -4.66 16.34 7.39
CA GLU A 136 -3.62 16.05 6.41
C GLU A 136 -2.27 16.67 6.79
N GLU A 137 -2.28 17.86 7.39
CA GLU A 137 -1.06 18.54 7.83
C GLU A 137 -0.39 17.88 9.05
N LYS A 138 -1.19 17.22 9.91
CA LYS A 138 -0.72 16.64 11.17
C LYS A 138 -0.33 15.17 11.06
N ASN A 139 -0.86 14.45 10.08
CA ASN A 139 -0.55 13.05 9.87
C ASN A 139 0.62 12.90 8.89
N ILE A 140 1.35 11.80 9.06
CA ILE A 140 2.45 11.43 8.17
C ILE A 140 1.96 10.28 7.30
N PHE A 141 2.21 10.39 6.00
CA PHE A 141 1.79 9.41 5.01
C PHE A 141 2.99 8.70 4.39
N GLY A 142 2.90 7.38 4.31
CA GLY A 142 3.76 6.55 3.50
C GLY A 142 3.12 6.24 2.15
N ILE A 143 3.88 5.55 1.28
CA ILE A 143 3.40 5.09 -0.03
C ILE A 143 3.42 3.57 -0.06
N TYR A 144 2.26 2.97 -0.29
CA TYR A 144 2.10 1.55 -0.53
C TYR A 144 2.23 1.30 -2.03
N LYS A 145 3.27 0.57 -2.45
CA LYS A 145 3.56 0.30 -3.87
C LYS A 145 3.24 -1.14 -4.24
N LEU A 146 2.54 -1.31 -5.35
CA LEU A 146 2.48 -2.58 -6.06
C LEU A 146 3.53 -2.60 -7.15
N LEU A 147 4.35 -3.64 -7.17
CA LEU A 147 5.40 -3.84 -8.15
C LEU A 147 5.09 -5.06 -9.02
N LYS A 148 5.40 -4.98 -10.31
CA LYS A 148 5.27 -6.13 -11.24
C LYS A 148 6.63 -6.50 -11.79
N ARG A 149 6.94 -7.79 -11.80
CA ARG A 149 8.15 -8.28 -12.47
C ARG A 149 8.04 -8.00 -13.97
N HIS A 150 9.05 -7.36 -14.54
CA HIS A 150 9.17 -7.24 -15.99
C HIS A 150 9.37 -8.63 -16.61
N LYS A 151 8.40 -9.08 -17.40
CA LYS A 151 8.62 -10.19 -18.33
C LYS A 151 9.47 -9.60 -19.46
N GLY A 152 10.74 -9.97 -19.52
CA GLY A 152 11.54 -9.68 -20.71
C GLY A 152 10.79 -10.24 -21.91
N GLN A 153 10.60 -9.43 -22.94
CA GLN A 153 10.28 -9.98 -24.25
C GLN A 153 11.38 -11.00 -24.55
N GLN A 154 11.00 -12.29 -24.56
CA GLN A 154 11.79 -13.30 -25.25
C GLN A 154 11.75 -13.02 -26.74
#